data_AF-A0A0F8YUX2-F1
#
_entry.id   AF-A0A0F8YUX2-F1
#
_cell.length_a   1.000
_cell.length_b   1.000
_cell.length_c   1.000
_cell.angle_alpha   90.00
_cell.angle_beta   90.00
_cell.angle_gamma   90.00
#
_symmetry.space_group_name_H-M   'P 1'
#
loop_
_entity.id
_entity.type
_entity.pdbx_description
1 polymer ?
#
loop_
_entity_poly.entity_id
_entity_poly.type
_entity_poly.pdbx_seq_one_letter_code
_entity_poly.pdbx_strand_id
1 'polypeptide(L)'
;MTATIAIVGVGWVGKSMHRIFPDAVLFDEPHGIGTREDVNGCDIALICVPTPSLPNGECDLSIIRDVVSWIDGPIICIKGAVLPGTVAALLEEHPTKRVVISPEYIGEGPTWNGTIDGTFSQDYTPEQWPFILVGGEEEAATVVLAAFEEALA
;
A
#
# COMPACT_ATOMS: atom_id res chain seq x y z
N MET A 1 8.60 17.14 10.15
CA MET A 1 7.16 17.21 9.83
C MET A 1 6.76 15.80 9.50
N THR A 2 5.69 15.30 10.11
CA THR A 2 5.13 13.97 9.86
C THR A 2 4.63 13.91 8.41
N ALA A 3 4.93 12.84 7.68
CA ALA A 3 4.43 12.67 6.32
C ALA A 3 2.91 12.51 6.32
N THR A 4 2.21 13.23 5.44
CA THR A 4 0.76 13.07 5.23
C THR A 4 0.49 11.86 4.35
N ILE A 5 -0.46 11.02 4.76
CA ILE A 5 -0.73 9.72 4.13
C ILE A 5 -2.11 9.72 3.49
N ALA A 6 -2.20 9.23 2.27
CA ALA A 6 -3.44 8.81 1.64
C ALA A 6 -3.52 7.27 1.58
N ILE A 7 -4.72 6.71 1.77
CA ILE A 7 -5.00 5.27 1.60
C ILE A 7 -6.01 5.15 0.46
N VAL A 8 -5.58 4.51 -0.63
CA VAL A 8 -6.37 4.31 -1.84
C VAL A 8 -6.87 2.87 -1.87
N GLY A 9 -8.17 2.69 -1.66
CA GLY A 9 -8.86 1.41 -1.48
C GLY A 9 -9.03 1.07 0.01
N VAL A 10 -10.27 1.14 0.51
CA VAL A 10 -10.62 0.94 1.93
C VAL A 10 -11.15 -0.49 2.16
N GLY A 11 -10.53 -1.45 1.46
CA GLY A 11 -10.74 -2.87 1.61
C GLY A 11 -10.07 -3.44 2.87
N TRP A 12 -9.78 -4.74 2.86
CA TRP A 12 -9.13 -5.40 4.00
C TRP A 12 -7.75 -4.78 4.33
N VAL A 13 -6.89 -4.64 3.32
CA VAL A 13 -5.57 -4.01 3.46
C VAL A 13 -5.69 -2.54 3.83
N GLY A 14 -6.58 -1.78 3.18
CA GLY A 14 -6.76 -0.36 3.48
C GLY A 14 -7.22 -0.08 4.90
N LYS A 15 -8.18 -0.87 5.41
CA LYS A 15 -8.63 -0.78 6.81
C LYS A 15 -7.50 -1.08 7.79
N SER A 16 -6.62 -2.00 7.43
CA SER A 16 -5.43 -2.32 8.21
C SER A 16 -4.46 -1.14 8.24
N MET A 17 -4.15 -0.55 7.08
CA MET A 17 -3.29 0.63 6.99
C MET A 17 -3.87 1.83 7.72
N HIS A 18 -5.20 1.97 7.77
CA HIS A 18 -5.86 3.03 8.51
C HIS A 18 -5.74 2.88 10.02
N ARG A 19 -5.49 1.66 10.54
CA ARG A 19 -5.18 1.49 11.97
C ARG A 19 -3.79 2.03 12.31
N ILE A 20 -2.81 1.83 11.41
CA ILE A 20 -1.46 2.40 11.54
C ILE A 20 -1.49 3.93 11.34
N PHE A 21 -2.26 4.39 10.34
CA PHE A 21 -2.37 5.80 9.97
C PHE A 21 -3.82 6.30 10.16
N PRO A 22 -4.24 6.59 11.41
CA PRO A 22 -5.63 6.97 11.72
C PRO A 22 -6.03 8.33 11.13
N ASP A 23 -5.07 9.21 10.86
CA ASP A 23 -5.31 10.53 10.26
C ASP A 23 -5.18 10.53 8.72
N ALA A 24 -5.04 9.35 8.10
CA ALA A 24 -4.87 9.26 6.65
C ALA A 24 -6.10 9.74 5.88
N VAL A 25 -5.86 10.42 4.75
CA VAL A 25 -6.88 10.71 3.75
C VAL A 25 -7.34 9.38 3.14
N LEU A 26 -8.63 9.09 3.23
CA LEU A 26 -9.20 7.87 2.65
C LEU A 26 -9.77 8.16 1.27
N PHE A 27 -9.50 7.26 0.32
CA PHE A 27 -10.10 7.28 -1.01
C PHE A 27 -10.61 5.89 -1.38
N ASP A 28 -11.86 5.80 -1.82
CA ASP A 28 -12.45 4.57 -2.37
C ASP A 28 -13.59 4.93 -3.33
N GLU A 29 -13.29 4.94 -4.63
CA GLU A 29 -14.22 5.35 -5.68
C GLU A 29 -15.51 4.52 -5.70
N PRO A 30 -15.47 3.16 -5.65
CA PRO A 30 -16.68 2.34 -5.54
C PRO A 30 -17.60 2.69 -4.35
N HIS A 31 -17.03 3.16 -3.25
CA HIS A 31 -17.78 3.54 -2.05
C HIS A 31 -18.05 5.04 -1.94
N GLY A 32 -17.61 5.86 -2.91
CA GLY A 32 -17.79 7.31 -2.91
C GLY A 32 -17.04 8.02 -1.78
N ILE A 33 -15.87 7.52 -1.38
CA ILE A 33 -15.05 8.06 -0.29
C ILE A 33 -13.91 8.91 -0.87
N GLY A 34 -13.74 10.13 -0.34
CA GLY A 34 -12.61 11.02 -0.65
C GLY A 34 -12.65 11.65 -2.04
N THR A 35 -11.61 12.42 -2.36
CA THR A 35 -11.39 13.01 -3.68
C THR A 35 -9.98 12.73 -4.17
N ARG A 36 -9.77 12.77 -5.50
CA ARG A 36 -8.43 12.58 -6.07
C ARG A 36 -7.51 13.76 -5.71
N GLU A 37 -8.09 14.94 -5.56
CA GLU A 37 -7.41 16.16 -5.14
C GLU A 37 -6.82 16.03 -3.73
N ASP A 38 -7.59 15.47 -2.79
CA ASP A 38 -7.10 15.25 -1.42
C ASP A 38 -5.95 14.24 -1.40
N VAL A 39 -6.03 13.18 -2.19
CA VAL A 39 -4.95 12.18 -2.33
C VAL A 39 -3.67 12.83 -2.88
N ASN A 40 -3.80 13.66 -3.92
CA ASN A 40 -2.66 14.35 -4.54
C ASN A 40 -2.06 15.45 -3.65
N GLY A 41 -2.77 15.87 -2.60
CA GLY A 41 -2.26 16.77 -1.58
C GLY A 41 -1.37 16.11 -0.53
N CYS A 42 -1.26 14.77 -0.53
CA CYS A 42 -0.47 14.01 0.45
C CYS A 42 1.00 13.80 0.03
N ASP A 43 1.83 13.40 0.99
CA ASP A 43 3.23 13.05 0.74
C ASP A 43 3.38 11.62 0.22
N ILE A 44 2.55 10.69 0.73
CA ILE A 44 2.56 9.26 0.35
C ILE A 44 1.12 8.79 0.06
N ALA A 45 0.96 8.02 -1.01
CA ALA A 45 -0.29 7.31 -1.32
C ALA A 45 -0.08 5.79 -1.20
N LEU A 46 -0.72 5.18 -0.20
CA LEU A 46 -0.73 3.73 0.03
C LEU A 46 -1.82 3.08 -0.84
N ILE A 47 -1.41 2.35 -1.87
CA ILE A 47 -2.31 1.71 -2.82
C ILE A 47 -2.70 0.32 -2.31
N CYS A 48 -3.93 0.23 -1.82
CA CYS A 48 -4.52 -0.92 -1.14
C CYS A 48 -5.72 -1.51 -1.91
N VAL A 49 -5.79 -1.23 -3.21
CA VAL A 49 -6.83 -1.74 -4.12
C VAL A 49 -6.62 -3.22 -4.45
N PRO A 50 -7.69 -3.97 -4.80
CA PRO A 50 -7.55 -5.38 -5.14
C PRO A 50 -6.85 -5.57 -6.50
N THR A 51 -6.19 -6.71 -6.63
CA THR A 51 -5.59 -7.22 -7.88
C THR A 51 -6.21 -8.58 -8.20
N PRO A 52 -7.45 -8.61 -8.72
CA PRO A 52 -8.18 -9.85 -8.92
C PRO A 52 -7.52 -10.75 -9.97
N SER A 53 -7.77 -12.05 -9.91
CA SER A 53 -7.36 -12.95 -10.99
C SER A 53 -8.30 -12.82 -12.18
N LEU A 54 -7.74 -12.67 -13.38
CA LEU A 54 -8.46 -12.78 -14.64
C LEU A 54 -8.93 -14.22 -14.87
N PRO A 55 -9.90 -14.46 -15.79
CA PRO A 55 -10.37 -15.82 -16.09
C PRO A 55 -9.29 -16.80 -16.56
N ASN A 56 -8.16 -16.29 -17.09
CA ASN A 56 -7.00 -17.08 -17.50
C ASN A 56 -5.99 -17.33 -16.35
N GLY A 57 -6.26 -16.83 -15.14
CA GLY A 57 -5.40 -16.96 -13.96
C GLY A 57 -4.31 -15.89 -13.83
N GLU A 58 -4.20 -14.95 -14.78
CA GLU A 58 -3.27 -13.84 -14.68
C GLU A 58 -3.74 -12.82 -13.65
N CYS A 59 -2.79 -12.10 -13.03
CA CYS A 59 -3.09 -11.02 -12.11
C CYS A 59 -3.58 -9.79 -12.90
N ASP A 60 -4.79 -9.32 -12.62
CA ASP A 60 -5.33 -8.09 -13.21
C ASP A 60 -4.72 -6.86 -12.53
N LEU A 61 -3.95 -6.10 -13.30
CA LEU A 61 -3.30 -4.86 -12.86
C LEU A 61 -4.06 -3.60 -13.30
N SER A 62 -5.23 -3.72 -13.93
CA SER A 62 -5.98 -2.58 -14.47
C SER A 62 -6.30 -1.51 -13.42
N ILE A 63 -6.72 -1.94 -12.22
CA ILE A 63 -7.04 -1.02 -11.12
C ILE A 63 -5.78 -0.29 -10.62
N ILE A 64 -4.65 -1.01 -10.50
CA ILE A 64 -3.37 -0.39 -10.13
C ILE A 64 -2.96 0.66 -11.17
N ARG A 65 -3.05 0.32 -12.46
CA ARG A 65 -2.68 1.23 -13.55
C ARG A 65 -3.57 2.47 -13.59
N ASP A 66 -4.88 2.30 -13.43
CA ASP A 66 -5.82 3.43 -13.36
C ASP A 66 -5.47 4.36 -12.19
N VAL A 67 -5.29 3.79 -10.99
CA VAL A 67 -4.92 4.54 -9.79
C VAL A 67 -3.61 5.31 -9.98
N VAL A 68 -2.56 4.66 -10.48
CA VAL A 68 -1.25 5.29 -10.71
C VAL A 68 -1.33 6.40 -11.75
N SER A 69 -2.22 6.28 -12.74
CA SER A 69 -2.31 7.24 -13.84
C SER A 69 -2.69 8.65 -13.36
N TRP A 70 -3.56 8.78 -12.36
CA TRP A 70 -4.06 10.07 -11.87
C TRP A 70 -3.39 10.57 -10.58
N ILE A 71 -2.60 9.75 -9.89
CA ILE A 71 -1.88 10.19 -8.68
C ILE A 71 -0.64 11.00 -9.08
N ASP A 72 -0.65 12.31 -8.82
CA ASP A 72 0.42 13.24 -9.15
C ASP A 72 0.93 13.93 -7.88
N GLY A 73 2.23 13.80 -7.59
CA GLY A 73 2.87 14.42 -6.43
C GLY A 73 3.37 13.40 -5.38
N PRO A 74 2.48 12.64 -4.72
CA PRO A 74 2.86 11.71 -3.67
C PRO A 74 3.85 10.64 -4.13
N ILE A 75 4.59 10.06 -3.18
CA ILE A 75 5.24 8.75 -3.38
C ILE A 75 4.15 7.69 -3.37
N ILE A 76 4.06 6.91 -4.44
CA ILE A 76 3.08 5.83 -4.59
C ILE A 76 3.69 4.57 -3.99
N CYS A 77 3.09 4.04 -2.92
CA CYS A 77 3.49 2.80 -2.29
C CYS A 77 2.43 1.72 -2.51
N ILE A 78 2.73 0.73 -3.34
CA ILE A 78 1.83 -0.40 -3.60
C ILE A 78 1.90 -1.37 -2.42
N LYS A 79 0.77 -1.60 -1.75
CA LYS A 79 0.65 -2.53 -0.63
C LYS A 79 0.18 -3.93 -1.05
N GLY A 80 -0.61 -4.01 -2.13
CA GLY A 80 -1.15 -5.28 -2.64
C GLY A 80 -0.14 -6.16 -3.37
N ALA A 81 -0.53 -7.41 -3.61
CA ALA A 81 0.25 -8.36 -4.41
C ALA A 81 0.27 -7.94 -5.89
N VAL A 82 1.46 -7.83 -6.47
CA VAL A 82 1.64 -7.54 -7.91
C VAL A 82 2.71 -8.44 -8.50
N LEU A 83 2.73 -8.54 -9.83
CA LEU A 83 3.72 -9.35 -10.54
C LEU A 83 5.13 -8.74 -10.43
N PRO A 84 6.21 -9.55 -10.39
CA PRO A 84 7.56 -9.03 -10.58
C PRO A 84 7.66 -8.21 -11.87
N GLY A 85 8.34 -7.07 -11.79
CA GLY A 85 8.45 -6.13 -12.93
C GLY A 85 7.30 -5.13 -13.05
N THR A 86 6.22 -5.24 -12.26
CA THR A 86 5.10 -4.28 -12.29
C THR A 86 5.56 -2.84 -12.05
N VAL A 87 6.39 -2.60 -11.04
CA VAL A 87 6.92 -1.26 -10.75
C VAL A 87 7.76 -0.73 -11.90
N ALA A 88 8.61 -1.56 -12.52
CA ALA A 88 9.41 -1.15 -13.68
C ALA A 88 8.51 -0.74 -14.86
N ALA A 89 7.49 -1.54 -15.18
CA ALA A 89 6.54 -1.21 -16.25
C ALA A 89 5.75 0.08 -15.97
N LEU A 90 5.33 0.31 -14.71
CA LEU A 90 4.66 1.55 -14.32
C LEU A 90 5.57 2.77 -14.47
N LEU A 91 6.86 2.64 -14.16
CA LEU A 91 7.84 3.71 -14.33
C LEU A 91 8.20 3.95 -15.80
N GLU A 92 8.16 2.93 -16.65
CA GLU A 92 8.27 3.09 -18.11
C GLU A 92 7.09 3.87 -18.69
N GLU A 93 5.88 3.59 -18.22
CA GLU A 93 4.64 4.29 -18.62
C GLU A 93 4.53 5.70 -18.04
N HIS A 94 5.05 5.89 -16.81
CA HIS A 94 4.99 7.16 -16.09
C HIS A 94 6.34 7.55 -15.46
N PRO A 95 7.32 8.01 -16.26
CA PRO A 95 8.70 8.23 -15.81
C PRO A 95 8.91 9.29 -14.72
N THR A 96 7.91 10.15 -14.49
CA THR A 96 7.96 11.20 -13.47
C THR A 96 7.41 10.75 -12.11
N LYS A 97 6.75 9.59 -12.05
CA LYS A 97 6.17 9.09 -10.81
C LYS A 97 7.25 8.43 -9.95
N ARG A 98 7.04 8.44 -8.64
CA ARG A 98 7.87 7.71 -7.67
C ARG A 98 7.04 6.55 -7.16
N VAL A 99 7.36 5.34 -7.61
CA VAL A 99 6.61 4.13 -7.28
C VAL A 99 7.51 3.16 -6.52
N VAL A 100 7.05 2.76 -5.35
CA VAL A 100 7.66 1.74 -4.50
C VAL A 100 6.64 0.66 -4.17
N ILE A 101 7.12 -0.47 -3.67
CA ILE A 101 6.29 -1.59 -3.24
C ILE A 101 6.63 -1.96 -1.81
N SER A 102 5.60 -2.11 -0.98
CA SER A 102 5.70 -2.68 0.36
C SER A 102 4.63 -3.75 0.51
N PRO A 103 4.92 -5.02 0.17
CA PRO A 103 3.91 -6.07 0.19
C PRO A 103 3.22 -6.18 1.56
N GLU A 104 1.91 -6.36 1.55
CA GLU A 104 1.13 -6.65 2.74
C GLU A 104 0.86 -8.14 2.87
N TYR A 105 1.02 -8.67 4.08
CA TYR A 105 0.95 -10.11 4.34
C TYR A 105 -0.28 -10.52 5.15
N ILE A 106 -1.13 -9.56 5.49
CA ILE A 106 -2.33 -9.82 6.29
C ILE A 106 -3.30 -10.69 5.49
N GLY A 107 -3.54 -11.89 5.99
CA GLY A 107 -4.49 -12.84 5.42
C GLY A 107 -3.89 -13.83 4.41
N GLU A 108 -2.60 -13.70 4.05
CA GLU A 108 -1.91 -14.64 3.16
C GLU A 108 -1.10 -15.69 3.95
N GLY A 109 -1.72 -16.83 4.24
CA GLY A 109 -1.09 -18.04 4.80
C GLY A 109 -2.14 -19.01 5.39
N PRO A 110 -1.98 -20.34 5.29
CA PRO A 110 -3.01 -21.27 5.78
C PRO A 110 -3.13 -21.31 7.32
N THR A 111 -2.10 -20.87 8.05
CA THR A 111 -1.92 -21.06 9.50
C THR A 111 -0.85 -20.15 10.12
N TRP A 112 -0.34 -19.10 9.45
CA TRP A 112 0.94 -18.47 9.82
C TRP A 112 0.83 -17.04 10.38
N ASN A 113 0.09 -16.84 11.47
CA ASN A 113 0.31 -15.70 12.39
C ASN A 113 1.11 -16.20 13.59
N GLY A 114 2.33 -16.68 13.34
CA GLY A 114 3.27 -17.04 14.39
C GLY A 114 3.91 -15.77 14.93
N THR A 115 3.63 -15.45 16.19
CA THR A 115 4.54 -14.61 16.98
C THR A 115 5.95 -15.22 16.98
N ILE A 116 6.96 -14.39 17.23
CA ILE A 116 8.37 -14.80 17.38
C ILE A 116 8.57 -15.85 18.51
N ASP A 117 7.55 -16.09 19.35
CA ASP A 117 7.53 -17.09 20.43
C ASP A 117 6.66 -18.34 20.17
N GLY A 118 6.05 -18.47 18.98
CA GLY A 118 5.24 -19.64 18.61
C GLY A 118 3.84 -19.69 19.24
N THR A 119 3.32 -18.58 19.76
CA THR A 119 1.93 -18.48 20.23
C THR A 119 0.99 -17.98 19.13
N PHE A 120 0.07 -18.85 18.73
CA PHE A 120 -0.92 -18.58 17.67
C PHE A 120 -2.01 -17.65 18.20
N SER A 121 -2.13 -16.45 17.65
CA SER A 121 -3.25 -15.54 17.96
C SER A 121 -3.94 -15.12 16.66
N GLN A 122 -5.27 -15.27 16.62
CA GLN A 122 -6.12 -14.68 15.59
C GLN A 122 -6.25 -13.16 15.76
N ASP A 123 -5.64 -12.61 16.80
CA ASP A 123 -5.71 -11.22 17.22
C ASP A 123 -4.51 -10.39 16.72
N TYR A 124 -3.75 -10.89 15.73
CA TYR A 124 -2.61 -10.17 15.17
C TYR A 124 -3.06 -8.87 14.52
N THR A 125 -2.54 -7.76 14.99
CA THR A 125 -2.84 -6.43 14.48
C THR A 125 -1.68 -5.92 13.60
N PRO A 126 -1.94 -5.07 12.60
CA PRO A 126 -0.88 -4.56 11.70
C PRO A 126 0.28 -3.88 12.41
N GLU A 127 0.04 -3.30 13.57
CA GLU A 127 1.04 -2.64 14.42
C GLU A 127 2.05 -3.62 15.02
N GLN A 128 1.70 -4.91 15.06
CA GLN A 128 2.57 -5.96 15.57
C GLN A 128 3.49 -6.53 14.49
N TRP A 129 3.36 -6.12 13.22
CA TRP A 129 4.10 -6.72 12.10
C TRP A 129 5.62 -6.60 12.32
N PRO A 130 6.40 -7.70 12.24
CA PRO A 130 7.74 -7.72 12.81
C PRO A 130 8.81 -7.05 11.94
N PHE A 131 8.45 -6.65 10.72
CA PHE A 131 9.34 -6.00 9.77
C PHE A 131 8.52 -5.19 8.78
N ILE A 132 9.09 -4.12 8.25
CA ILE A 132 8.55 -3.44 7.06
C ILE A 132 9.59 -3.55 5.97
N LEU A 133 9.14 -3.95 4.78
CA LEU A 133 9.97 -4.03 3.59
C LEU A 133 9.45 -3.01 2.59
N VAL A 134 10.35 -2.21 2.03
CA VAL A 134 10.02 -1.28 0.95
C VAL A 134 11.05 -1.47 -0.16
N GLY A 135 10.58 -1.91 -1.33
CA GLY A 135 11.39 -2.08 -2.53
C GLY A 135 11.11 -0.97 -3.54
N GLY A 136 12.15 -0.48 -4.21
CA GLY A 136 12.04 0.58 -5.21
C GLY A 136 13.26 1.48 -5.18
N GLU A 137 13.09 2.71 -5.67
CA GLU A 137 14.09 3.77 -5.59
C GLU A 137 14.38 4.13 -4.11
N GLU A 138 15.66 4.30 -3.76
CA GLU A 138 16.13 4.35 -2.37
C GLU A 138 15.59 5.56 -1.59
N GLU A 139 15.56 6.75 -2.20
CA GLU A 139 15.05 7.96 -1.56
C GLU A 139 13.56 7.82 -1.25
N ALA A 140 12.76 7.37 -2.22
CA ALA A 140 11.34 7.14 -2.04
C ALA A 140 11.05 6.02 -1.02
N ALA A 141 11.81 4.93 -1.06
CA ALA A 141 11.65 3.82 -0.12
C ALA A 141 11.97 4.24 1.32
N THR A 142 13.01 5.06 1.50
CA THR A 142 13.43 5.58 2.81
C THR A 142 12.36 6.49 3.41
N VAL A 143 11.72 7.35 2.60
CA VAL A 143 10.63 8.22 3.07
C VAL A 143 9.43 7.39 3.54
N VAL A 144 9.05 6.35 2.77
CA VAL A 144 7.97 5.45 3.18
C VAL A 144 8.33 4.69 4.45
N LEU A 145 9.54 4.15 4.56
CA LEU A 145 9.99 3.44 5.76
C LEU A 145 9.93 4.34 6.99
N ALA A 146 10.47 5.57 6.90
CA ALA A 146 10.44 6.53 7.99
C ALA A 146 9.02 6.88 8.45
N ALA A 147 8.05 6.98 7.51
CA ALA A 147 6.66 7.23 7.86
C ALA A 147 6.03 6.08 8.67
N PHE A 148 6.34 4.82 8.32
CA PHE A 148 5.89 3.67 9.11
C PHE A 148 6.62 3.56 10.45
N GLU A 149 7.93 3.82 10.50
CA GLU A 149 8.71 3.82 11.75
C GLU A 149 8.14 4.85 12.73
N GLU A 150 7.79 6.05 12.25
CA GLU A 150 7.17 7.09 13.07
C GLU A 150 5.77 6.69 13.57
N ALA A 151 4.96 6.06 12.73
CA ALA A 151 3.60 5.66 13.09
C ALA A 151 3.53 4.45 14.05
N LEU A 152 4.59 3.64 14.11
CA LEU A 152 4.66 2.43 14.93
C LEU A 152 5.50 2.59 16.21
N ALA A 153 6.11 3.75 16.43
CA ALA A 153 6.88 4.09 17.62
C ALA A 153 6.01 4.38 18.84
#